data_AF-A0A239ZHK2-F1
#
_entry.id   AF-A0A239ZHK2-F1
#
_cell.length_a   1.000
_cell.length_b   1.000
_cell.length_c   1.000
_cell.angle_alpha   90.00
_cell.angle_beta   90.00
_cell.angle_gamma   90.00
#
_symmetry.space_group_name_H-M   'P 1'
#
loop_
_entity.id
_entity.type
_entity.pdbx_description
1 polymer ?
#
loop_
_entity_poly.entity_id
_entity_poly.type
_entity_poly.pdbx_seq_one_letter_code
_entity_poly.pdbx_strand_id
1 'polypeptide(L)'
;MSRTMMKPRHDRDEYVIWSTVVDLPVSGVMDRGTAKATWAAGAWSAMGTPISMEQAEESMQRADTKGWSLIDGEPGEYEGLNLANIDGYPGDYDFGAFKITDLATITRAIEAGDWGTLHNLCTNLSTVEDTE
;
A
#
# COMPACT_ATOMS: atom_id res chain seq x y z
N MET A 1 5.00 7.43 12.57
CA MET A 1 5.16 6.53 11.40
C MET A 1 3.84 6.56 10.65
N SER A 2 3.87 7.05 9.41
CA SER A 2 2.69 7.26 8.56
C SER A 2 2.23 5.93 7.98
N ARG A 3 0.96 5.60 8.19
CA ARG A 3 0.26 4.50 7.50
C ARG A 3 -0.76 5.13 6.58
N THR A 4 -0.87 4.66 5.36
CA THR A 4 -1.85 5.16 4.39
C THR A 4 -2.81 4.05 4.03
N MET A 5 -4.10 4.28 4.29
CA MET A 5 -5.15 3.44 3.72
C MET A 5 -5.44 3.97 2.32
N MET A 6 -5.27 3.11 1.32
CA MET A 6 -5.50 3.41 -0.08
C MET A 6 -6.77 2.73 -0.56
N LYS A 7 -7.52 3.42 -1.40
CA LYS A 7 -8.60 2.88 -2.24
C LYS A 7 -8.16 3.06 -3.69
N PRO A 8 -7.42 2.09 -4.27
CA PRO A 8 -6.78 2.24 -5.58
C PRO A 8 -7.79 2.52 -6.71
N ARG A 9 -9.06 2.15 -6.51
CA ARG A 9 -10.16 2.40 -7.43
C ARG A 9 -11.41 2.87 -6.71
N HIS A 10 -11.96 4.03 -7.11
CA HIS A 10 -13.18 4.57 -6.52
C HIS A 10 -14.43 3.69 -6.74
N ASP A 11 -14.45 2.91 -7.83
CA ASP A 11 -15.60 2.09 -8.24
C ASP A 11 -15.61 0.68 -7.62
N ARG A 12 -14.62 0.35 -6.77
CA ARG A 12 -14.51 -0.98 -6.14
C ARG A 12 -14.31 -0.87 -4.64
N ASP A 13 -14.82 -1.86 -3.91
CA ASP A 13 -14.56 -2.02 -2.48
C ASP A 13 -13.24 -2.77 -2.26
N GLU A 14 -12.15 -2.19 -2.78
CA GLU A 14 -10.80 -2.69 -2.63
C GLU A 14 -9.96 -1.67 -1.84
N TYR A 15 -9.37 -2.14 -0.75
CA TYR A 15 -8.52 -1.32 0.10
C TYR A 15 -7.19 -2.03 0.36
N VAL A 16 -6.13 -1.24 0.38
CA VAL A 16 -4.77 -1.70 0.70
C VAL A 16 -4.18 -0.74 1.70
N ILE A 17 -3.42 -1.24 2.66
CA ILE A 17 -2.65 -0.39 3.57
C ILE A 17 -1.21 -0.38 3.10
N TRP A 18 -0.70 0.81 2.87
CA TRP A 18 0.65 1.09 2.42
C TRP A 18 1.47 1.75 3.53
N SER A 19 2.77 1.49 3.56
CA SER A 19 3.71 2.09 4.51
C SER A 19 4.91 2.67 3.80
N THR A 20 5.13 3.97 3.98
CA THR A 20 6.32 4.69 3.50
C THR A 20 7.57 4.43 4.36
N VAL A 21 7.48 3.53 5.34
CA VAL A 21 8.62 3.15 6.21
C VAL A 21 9.37 1.95 5.65
N VAL A 22 8.63 1.04 5.02
CA VAL A 22 9.17 -0.19 4.41
C VAL A 22 9.00 -0.19 2.90
N ASP A 23 8.37 0.87 2.36
CA ASP A 23 7.98 1.04 0.96
C ASP A 23 7.36 -0.23 0.37
N LEU A 24 6.37 -0.78 1.07
CA LEU A 24 5.65 -1.98 0.68
C LEU A 24 4.17 -1.93 1.10
N PRO A 25 3.29 -2.72 0.44
CA PRO A 25 1.97 -3.01 0.96
C PRO A 25 2.13 -3.82 2.25
N VAL A 26 1.48 -3.37 3.31
CA VAL A 26 1.53 -4.03 4.63
C VAL A 26 0.26 -4.79 4.96
N SER A 27 -0.66 -4.84 3.99
CA SER A 27 -1.82 -5.71 3.97
C SER A 27 -1.99 -6.30 2.57
N GLY A 28 -2.70 -7.42 2.49
CA GLY A 28 -3.30 -7.84 1.23
C GLY A 28 -4.40 -6.89 0.76
N VAL A 29 -4.99 -7.19 -0.40
CA VAL A 29 -6.19 -6.47 -0.86
C VAL A 29 -7.40 -6.91 -0.03
N MET A 30 -8.08 -5.96 0.60
CA MET A 30 -9.19 -6.21 1.51
C MET A 30 -10.50 -5.62 1.00
N ASP A 31 -11.61 -6.28 1.33
CA ASP A 31 -12.94 -5.69 1.26
C ASP A 31 -13.13 -4.59 2.32
N ARG A 32 -14.21 -3.81 2.23
CA ARG A 32 -14.48 -2.70 3.15
C ARG A 32 -14.52 -3.13 4.63
N GLY A 33 -15.20 -4.23 4.93
CA GLY A 33 -15.38 -4.69 6.32
C GLY A 33 -14.06 -5.13 6.94
N THR A 34 -13.29 -5.93 6.19
CA THR A 34 -11.96 -6.39 6.58
C THR A 34 -11.00 -5.21 6.72
N ALA A 35 -10.98 -4.28 5.76
CA ALA A 35 -10.13 -3.10 5.82
C ALA A 35 -10.44 -2.22 7.03
N LYS A 36 -11.73 -2.01 7.35
CA LYS A 36 -12.15 -1.25 8.52
C LYS A 36 -11.64 -1.87 9.83
N ALA A 37 -11.82 -3.17 10.00
CA ALA A 37 -11.39 -3.88 11.19
C ALA A 37 -9.86 -3.85 11.33
N THR A 38 -9.15 -4.11 10.23
CA THR A 38 -7.67 -4.02 10.17
C THR A 38 -7.19 -2.61 10.50
N TRP A 39 -7.81 -1.58 9.91
CA TRP A 39 -7.45 -0.17 10.17
C TRP A 39 -7.71 0.24 11.62
N ALA A 40 -8.86 -0.12 12.18
CA ALA A 40 -9.20 0.14 13.58
C ALA A 40 -8.23 -0.56 14.55
N ALA A 41 -7.80 -1.78 14.24
CA ALA A 41 -6.81 -2.51 15.02
C ALA A 41 -5.38 -1.94 14.90
N GLY A 42 -5.18 -0.96 14.03
CA GLY A 42 -3.90 -0.31 13.81
C GLY A 42 -3.08 -0.91 12.66
N ALA A 43 -3.70 -1.62 11.71
CA ALA A 43 -3.11 -2.22 10.51
C ALA A 43 -2.05 -3.29 10.76
N TRP A 44 -0.99 -2.93 11.47
CA TRP A 44 0.09 -3.75 11.95
C TRP A 44 0.43 -3.29 13.37
N SER A 45 0.39 -4.22 14.32
CA SER A 45 0.64 -3.98 15.75
C SER A 45 1.97 -3.26 16.05
N ALA A 46 2.97 -3.35 15.16
CA ALA A 46 4.25 -2.68 15.30
C ALA A 46 4.28 -1.24 14.73
N MET A 47 3.29 -0.84 13.92
CA MET A 47 3.35 0.40 13.15
C MET A 47 2.22 1.39 13.41
N GLY A 48 1.23 1.08 14.25
CA GLY A 48 0.58 2.19 14.92
C GLY A 48 -0.59 1.90 15.85
N THR A 49 -1.08 3.01 16.39
CA THR A 49 -2.08 3.05 17.45
C THR A 49 -3.45 2.60 16.92
N PRO A 50 -4.16 1.71 17.64
CA PRO A 50 -5.57 1.43 17.39
C PRO A 50 -6.43 2.69 17.46
N ILE A 51 -7.49 2.73 16.66
CA ILE A 51 -8.47 3.81 16.63
C ILE A 51 -9.88 3.23 16.80
N SER A 52 -10.86 4.08 17.12
CA SER A 52 -12.24 3.60 17.21
C SER A 52 -12.78 3.16 15.85
N MET A 53 -13.80 2.30 15.83
CA MET A 53 -14.48 1.89 14.59
C MET A 53 -15.15 3.07 13.87
N GLU A 54 -15.53 4.12 14.61
CA GLU A 54 -16.06 5.36 14.06
C GLU A 54 -14.96 6.16 13.35
N GLN A 55 -13.81 6.34 13.99
CA GLN A 55 -12.65 6.99 13.36
C GLN A 55 -12.16 6.22 12.13
N ALA A 56 -12.23 4.88 12.17
CA ALA A 56 -11.93 4.05 11.01
C ALA A 56 -12.93 4.30 9.87
N GLU A 57 -14.23 4.34 10.17
CA GLU A 57 -15.27 4.64 9.17
C GLU A 57 -15.08 6.01 8.52
N GLU A 58 -14.82 7.06 9.31
CA GLU A 58 -14.52 8.41 8.80
C GLU A 58 -13.28 8.40 7.89
N SER A 59 -12.26 7.64 8.28
CA SER A 59 -11.06 7.44 7.46
C SER A 59 -11.37 6.75 6.14
N MET A 60 -12.24 5.73 6.16
CA MET A 60 -12.66 5.05 4.94
C MET A 60 -13.45 5.95 4.01
N GLN A 61 -14.35 6.78 4.54
CA GLN A 61 -15.10 7.75 3.74
C GLN A 61 -14.17 8.78 3.06
N ARG A 62 -13.11 9.20 3.74
CA ARG A 62 -12.05 10.03 3.12
C ARG A 62 -11.37 9.28 1.99
N ALA A 63 -11.02 8.00 2.19
CA ALA A 63 -10.44 7.16 1.15
C ALA A 63 -11.40 6.94 -0.04
N ASP A 64 -12.70 6.78 0.20
CA ASP A 64 -13.71 6.66 -0.86
C ASP A 64 -13.78 7.91 -1.73
N THR A 65 -13.60 9.07 -1.12
CA THR A 65 -13.70 10.38 -1.80
C THR A 65 -12.39 10.75 -2.51
N LYS A 66 -11.25 10.55 -1.85
CA LYS A 66 -9.93 11.02 -2.32
C LYS A 66 -9.08 9.93 -2.98
N GLY A 67 -9.47 8.67 -2.83
CA GLY A 67 -8.66 7.51 -3.19
C GLY A 67 -7.72 7.07 -2.07
N TRP A 68 -7.62 7.83 -0.98
CA TRP A 68 -6.73 7.54 0.15
C TRP A 68 -7.16 8.23 1.44
N SER A 69 -6.68 7.71 2.57
CA SER A 69 -6.76 8.36 3.88
C SER A 69 -5.50 8.08 4.68
N LEU A 70 -5.02 9.12 5.35
CA LEU A 70 -3.82 9.10 6.19
C LEU A 70 -4.13 9.83 7.51
N ILE A 71 -3.35 9.52 8.54
CA ILE A 71 -3.38 10.26 9.82
C ILE A 71 -2.47 11.49 9.75
N ASP A 72 -1.35 11.44 8.99
CA ASP A 72 -0.39 12.53 8.78
C ASP A 72 0.21 12.56 7.34
N GLY A 73 -0.11 13.59 6.55
CA GLY A 73 0.48 13.82 5.22
C GLY A 73 -0.41 13.46 4.04
N GLU A 74 0.13 13.59 2.83
CA GLU A 74 -0.51 13.21 1.57
C GLU A 74 0.40 12.23 0.82
N PRO A 75 -0.12 11.14 0.22
CA PRO A 75 0.67 10.28 -0.62
C PRO A 75 1.07 10.98 -1.92
N GLY A 76 2.18 10.55 -2.50
CA GLY A 76 2.60 11.01 -3.83
C GLY A 76 1.69 10.45 -4.92
N GLU A 77 1.83 10.98 -6.15
CA GLU A 77 1.28 10.30 -7.34
C GLU A 77 1.96 8.93 -7.56
N TYR A 78 3.25 8.88 -7.23
CA TYR A 78 4.07 7.68 -7.24
C TYR A 78 4.54 7.36 -5.84
N GLU A 79 4.67 6.08 -5.55
CA GLU A 79 5.24 5.54 -4.32
C GLU A 79 6.42 4.62 -4.66
N GLY A 80 7.41 4.58 -3.78
CA GLY A 80 8.51 3.62 -3.88
C GLY A 80 8.04 2.20 -3.61
N LEU A 81 8.74 1.19 -4.08
CA LEU A 81 8.48 -0.22 -3.82
C LEU A 81 9.82 -0.89 -3.55
N ASN A 82 10.07 -1.24 -2.29
CA ASN A 82 11.29 -1.92 -1.89
C ASN A 82 11.16 -3.42 -2.20
N LEU A 83 11.58 -3.79 -3.41
CA LEU A 83 11.52 -5.15 -3.94
C LEU A 83 12.38 -6.13 -3.12
N ALA A 84 13.47 -5.65 -2.53
CA ALA A 84 14.35 -6.45 -1.67
C ALA A 84 13.65 -6.92 -0.37
N ASN A 85 12.60 -6.22 0.06
CA ASN A 85 11.79 -6.61 1.22
C ASN A 85 10.70 -7.66 0.88
N ILE A 86 10.50 -8.00 -0.39
CA ILE A 86 9.47 -8.95 -0.82
C ILE A 86 10.01 -10.38 -0.70
N ASP A 87 9.38 -11.18 0.15
CA ASP A 87 9.75 -12.58 0.31
C ASP A 87 9.61 -13.37 -1.00
N GLY A 88 10.68 -14.09 -1.37
CA GLY A 88 10.71 -14.93 -2.58
C GLY A 88 10.84 -14.18 -3.91
N TYR A 89 11.03 -12.86 -3.92
CA TYR A 89 11.25 -12.11 -5.15
C TYR A 89 12.62 -12.47 -5.80
N PRO A 90 12.65 -12.90 -7.09
CA PRO A 90 13.85 -13.44 -7.72
C PRO A 90 14.59 -12.43 -8.63
N GLY A 91 14.12 -11.18 -8.73
CA GLY A 91 14.61 -10.22 -9.71
C GLY A 91 15.88 -9.50 -9.27
N ASP A 92 16.59 -8.92 -10.24
CA ASP A 92 17.89 -8.27 -10.02
C ASP A 92 17.79 -6.84 -9.43
N TYR A 93 16.58 -6.33 -9.22
CA TYR A 93 16.32 -4.96 -8.74
C TYR A 93 15.87 -4.94 -7.28
N ASP A 94 16.42 -4.02 -6.50
CA ASP A 94 16.09 -3.83 -5.08
C ASP A 94 14.93 -2.85 -4.88
N PHE A 95 14.70 -1.97 -5.85
CA PHE A 95 13.69 -0.92 -5.77
C PHE A 95 13.03 -0.64 -7.11
N GLY A 96 11.79 -0.15 -7.07
CA GLY A 96 11.11 0.49 -8.20
C GLY A 96 10.08 1.51 -7.69
N ALA A 97 9.51 2.30 -8.58
CA ALA A 97 8.41 3.21 -8.28
C ALA A 97 7.16 2.83 -9.06
N PHE A 98 5.97 3.05 -8.50
CA PHE A 98 4.71 2.75 -9.18
C PHE A 98 3.67 3.85 -8.94
N LYS A 99 2.68 3.94 -9.85
CA LYS A 99 1.54 4.85 -9.64
C LYS A 99 0.65 4.30 -8.55
N ILE A 100 0.23 5.16 -7.64
CA ILE A 100 -0.54 4.71 -6.48
C ILE A 100 -1.91 4.08 -6.86
N THR A 101 -2.43 4.41 -8.05
CA THR A 101 -3.63 3.79 -8.62
C THR A 101 -3.45 2.32 -8.99
N ASP A 102 -2.22 1.86 -9.20
CA ASP A 102 -1.89 0.47 -9.54
C ASP A 102 -1.62 -0.39 -8.29
N LEU A 103 -1.72 0.18 -7.09
CA LEU A 103 -1.36 -0.48 -5.83
C LEU A 103 -2.09 -1.82 -5.64
N ALA A 104 -3.40 -1.89 -5.90
CA ALA A 104 -4.14 -3.16 -5.76
C ALA A 104 -3.65 -4.24 -6.74
N THR A 105 -3.20 -3.84 -7.93
CA THR A 105 -2.64 -4.77 -8.92
C THR A 105 -1.25 -5.24 -8.48
N ILE A 106 -0.43 -4.32 -7.96
CA ILE A 106 0.90 -4.63 -7.40
C ILE A 106 0.79 -5.59 -6.21
N THR A 107 -0.08 -5.29 -5.24
CA THR A 107 -0.29 -6.18 -4.08
C THR A 107 -0.69 -7.58 -4.53
N ARG A 108 -1.60 -7.71 -5.50
CA ARG A 108 -2.01 -9.02 -6.04
C ARG A 108 -0.88 -9.72 -6.79
N ALA A 109 -0.07 -8.98 -7.55
CA ALA A 109 1.08 -9.54 -8.24
C ALA A 109 2.10 -10.10 -7.24
N ILE A 110 2.36 -9.40 -6.14
CA ILE A 110 3.22 -9.84 -5.04
C ILE A 110 2.65 -11.12 -4.39
N GLU A 111 1.37 -11.11 -4.01
CA GLU A 111 0.69 -12.27 -3.39
C GLU A 111 0.71 -13.52 -4.30
N ALA A 112 0.62 -13.32 -5.61
CA ALA A 112 0.61 -14.40 -6.60
C ALA A 112 2.02 -14.84 -7.05
N GLY A 113 3.07 -14.10 -6.68
CA GLY A 113 4.41 -14.27 -7.25
C GLY A 113 4.49 -13.97 -8.75
N ASP A 114 3.61 -13.11 -9.27
CA ASP A 114 3.61 -12.67 -10.66
C ASP A 114 4.60 -11.53 -10.88
N TRP A 115 5.88 -11.90 -10.93
CA TRP A 115 6.98 -10.95 -11.09
C TRP A 115 6.96 -10.23 -12.45
N GLY A 116 6.39 -10.85 -13.48
CA GLY A 116 6.25 -10.25 -14.81
C GLY A 116 5.30 -9.06 -14.79
N THR A 117 4.12 -9.22 -14.16
CA THR A 117 3.20 -8.11 -13.94
C THR A 117 3.81 -7.05 -13.03
N LEU A 118 4.46 -7.45 -11.95
CA LEU A 118 5.11 -6.52 -11.03
C LEU A 118 6.12 -5.61 -11.76
N HIS A 119 7.03 -6.21 -12.54
CA HIS A 119 8.03 -5.46 -13.31
C HIS A 119 7.42 -4.53 -14.36
N ASN A 120 6.34 -4.94 -15.02
CA ASN A 120 5.66 -4.10 -16.01
C ASN A 120 4.98 -2.87 -15.41
N LEU A 121 4.60 -2.94 -14.13
CA LEU A 121 3.96 -1.82 -13.41
C LEU A 121 4.97 -0.90 -12.73
N CYS A 122 6.14 -1.42 -12.39
CA CYS A 122 7.23 -0.64 -11.82
C CYS A 122 7.98 0.17 -12.89
N THR A 123 8.38 1.37 -12.51
CA THR A 123 9.25 2.28 -13.23
C THR A 123 10.49 2.56 -12.37
N ASN A 124 11.52 3.19 -12.93
CA ASN A 124 12.75 3.55 -12.19
C ASN A 124 13.35 2.38 -11.39
N LEU A 125 13.41 1.20 -12.01
CA LEU A 125 13.98 0.01 -11.39
C LEU A 125 15.48 0.19 -11.15
N SER A 126 15.94 -0.05 -9.91
CA SER A 126 17.32 0.15 -9.50
C SER A 126 17.81 -0.97 -8.57
N THR A 127 19.13 -1.16 -8.51
CA THR A 127 19.84 -2.08 -7.60
C THR A 127 20.32 -1.38 -6.31
N VAL A 128 19.81 -0.18 -6.08
CA VAL A 128 20.14 0.67 -4.94
C VAL A 128 18.89 1.46 -4.62
N GLU A 129 18.48 1.51 -3.37
CA GLU A 129 17.45 2.44 -2.92
C GLU A 129 18.05 3.84 -3.09
N ASP A 130 17.69 4.54 -4.17
CA ASP A 130 18.23 5.87 -4.46
C ASP A 130 17.75 6.81 -3.34
N THR A 131 18.64 7.05 -2.38
CA THR A 131 18.47 8.07 -1.34
C THR A 131 18.73 9.43 -1.96
N GLU A 132 17.70 10.09 -2.49
CA GLU A 132 17.69 11.55 -2.68
C GLU A 132 17.04 12.27 -1.49
#